data_AF-X1AQA8-F1
#
_entry.id   AF-X1AQA8-F1
#
_cell.length_a   1.000
_cell.length_b   1.000
_cell.length_c   1.000
_cell.angle_alpha   90.00
_cell.angle_beta   90.00
_cell.angle_gamma   90.00
#
_symmetry.space_group_name_H-M   'P 1'
#
loop_
_entity.id
_entity.type
_entity.pdbx_description
1 polymer ?
#
loop_
_entity_poly.entity_id
_entity_poly.type
_entity_poly.pdbx_seq_one_letter_code
_entity_poly.pdbx_strand_id
1 'polypeptide(L)'
;MDFLIEALEVYFSDLVDHIEKIWDTLENCKELIEGVHDAHQSLLSNKINDIMRVLTIFSVIILPLALITGIYGMNVGLPLGRSPFAFIIIVVSMIIVIIGMLVYFKYKDWI
;
A
#
# COMPACT_ATOMS: atom_id res chain seq x y z
N MET A 1 55.25 44.12 10.74
CA MET A 1 53.78 44.20 10.84
C MET A 1 53.15 43.25 9.83
N ASP A 2 53.77 43.07 8.66
CA ASP A 2 53.31 42.18 7.58
C ASP A 2 53.19 40.69 7.95
N PHE A 3 54.13 40.15 8.74
CA PHE A 3 54.10 38.74 9.17
C PHE A 3 52.83 38.35 9.97
N LEU A 4 52.24 39.29 10.71
CA LEU A 4 51.01 39.04 11.48
C LEU A 4 49.77 39.05 10.59
N ILE A 5 49.79 39.82 9.50
CA ILE A 5 48.67 39.92 8.55
C ILE A 5 48.60 38.63 7.73
N GLU A 6 49.73 38.13 7.27
CA GLU A 6 49.79 36.91 6.45
C GLU A 6 49.41 35.64 7.24
N ALA A 7 49.84 35.53 8.51
CA ALA A 7 49.41 34.43 9.37
C ALA A 7 47.91 34.47 9.69
N LEU A 8 47.31 35.66 9.78
CA LEU A 8 45.88 35.84 10.01
C LEU A 8 45.07 35.45 8.77
N GLU A 9 45.54 35.82 7.58
CA GLU A 9 44.91 35.50 6.29
C GLU A 9 44.90 33.98 6.04
N VAL A 10 46.01 33.29 6.32
CA VAL A 10 46.09 31.82 6.25
C VAL A 10 45.13 31.15 7.25
N TYR A 11 45.03 31.66 8.48
CA TYR A 11 44.13 31.11 9.50
C TYR A 11 42.65 31.26 9.10
N PHE A 12 42.25 32.42 8.57
CA PHE A 12 40.88 32.63 8.10
C PHE A 12 40.56 31.76 6.87
N SER A 13 41.52 31.57 5.96
CA SER A 13 41.35 30.67 4.81
C SER A 13 41.08 29.23 5.26
N ASP A 14 41.86 28.69 6.20
CA ASP A 14 41.67 27.33 6.70
C ASP A 14 40.32 27.17 7.42
N LEU A 15 39.86 28.21 8.12
CA LEU A 15 38.53 28.25 8.73
C LEU A 15 37.41 28.21 7.68
N VAL A 16 37.56 28.95 6.59
CA VAL A 16 36.59 28.95 5.48
C VAL A 16 36.54 27.56 4.84
N ASP A 17 37.69 26.94 4.56
CA ASP A 17 37.78 25.60 3.99
C ASP A 17 37.10 24.55 4.91
N HIS A 18 37.27 24.67 6.22
CA HIS A 18 36.60 23.79 7.19
C HIS A 18 35.08 23.99 7.19
N ILE A 19 34.60 25.24 7.10
CA ILE A 19 33.17 25.54 7.02
C ILE A 19 32.56 24.97 5.74
N GLU A 20 33.23 25.14 4.59
CA GLU A 20 32.78 24.57 3.31
C GLU A 20 32.67 23.05 3.39
N LYS A 21 33.67 22.39 3.97
CA LYS A 21 33.66 20.93 4.12
C LYS A 21 32.53 20.43 5.03
N ILE A 22 32.22 21.17 6.10
CA ILE A 22 31.08 20.88 6.97
C ILE A 22 29.78 21.08 6.19
N TRP A 23 29.68 22.16 5.41
CA TRP A 23 28.51 22.46 4.59
C TRP A 23 28.24 21.35 3.57
N ASP A 24 29.25 20.93 2.83
CA ASP A 24 29.15 19.82 1.87
C ASP A 24 28.71 18.53 2.56
N THR A 25 29.26 18.24 3.74
CA THR A 25 28.86 17.06 4.51
C THR A 25 27.40 17.14 4.95
N LEU A 26 26.94 18.33 5.32
CA LEU A 26 25.56 18.57 5.76
C LEU A 26 24.57 18.45 4.59
N GLU A 27 24.91 18.97 3.41
CA GLU A 27 24.09 18.82 2.20
C GLU A 27 24.00 17.34 1.79
N ASN A 28 25.13 16.61 1.78
CA ASN A 28 25.13 15.17 1.53
C ASN A 28 24.25 14.40 2.53
N CYS A 29 24.31 14.76 3.83
CA CYS A 29 23.45 14.14 4.84
C CYS A 29 21.97 14.43 4.59
N LYS A 30 21.63 15.65 4.17
CA LYS A 30 20.27 16.05 3.82
C LYS A 30 19.75 15.25 2.63
N GLU A 31 20.52 15.15 1.55
CA GLU A 31 20.16 14.34 0.38
C GLU A 31 19.94 12.86 0.74
N LEU A 32 20.78 12.30 1.61
CA LEU A 32 20.60 10.93 2.11
C LEU A 32 19.31 10.77 2.92
N ILE A 33 18.99 11.73 3.80
CA ILE A 33 17.77 11.71 4.60
C ILE A 33 16.54 11.80 3.69
N GLU A 34 16.57 12.67 2.69
CA GLU A 34 15.49 12.82 1.70
C GLU A 34 15.31 11.52 0.91
N GLY A 35 16.39 10.89 0.44
CA GLY A 35 16.33 9.60 -0.25
C GLY A 35 15.75 8.47 0.62
N VAL A 36 16.12 8.42 1.90
CA VAL A 36 15.54 7.45 2.85
C VAL A 36 14.08 7.76 3.13
N HIS A 37 13.70 9.03 3.24
CA HIS A 37 12.31 9.44 3.44
C HIS A 37 11.44 8.99 2.26
N ASP A 38 11.89 9.24 1.03
CA ASP A 38 11.17 8.85 -0.19
C ASP A 38 11.05 7.33 -0.32
N ALA A 39 12.11 6.59 0.02
CA ALA A 39 12.07 5.13 0.08
C ALA A 39 11.07 4.64 1.16
N HIS A 40 11.07 5.27 2.33
CA HIS A 40 10.12 4.93 3.39
C HIS A 40 8.67 5.19 2.98
N GLN A 41 8.40 6.35 2.38
CA GLN A 41 7.08 6.68 1.84
C GLN A 41 6.65 5.67 0.79
N SER A 42 7.53 5.31 -0.14
CA SER A 42 7.27 4.29 -1.15
C SER A 42 6.91 2.93 -0.54
N LEU A 43 7.64 2.51 0.51
CA LEU A 43 7.33 1.29 1.25
C LEU A 43 5.98 1.37 1.98
N LEU A 44 5.63 2.53 2.55
CA LEU A 44 4.33 2.74 3.18
C LEU A 44 3.20 2.68 2.15
N SER A 45 3.35 3.35 1.00
CA SER A 45 2.38 3.29 -0.10
C SER A 45 2.19 1.86 -0.61
N ASN A 46 3.27 1.09 -0.75
CA ASN A 46 3.18 -0.33 -1.13
C ASN A 46 2.38 -1.15 -0.11
N LYS A 47 2.66 -0.97 1.19
CA LYS A 47 1.89 -1.63 2.25
C LYS A 47 0.42 -1.24 2.23
N ILE A 48 0.11 0.04 2.02
CA ILE A 48 -1.28 0.52 1.91
C ILE A 48 -1.97 -0.12 0.70
N ASN A 49 -1.29 -0.16 -0.45
CA ASN A 49 -1.82 -0.80 -1.65
C ASN A 49 -2.11 -2.29 -1.42
N ASP A 50 -1.23 -3.01 -0.73
CA ASP A 50 -1.44 -4.42 -0.38
C ASP A 50 -2.64 -4.60 0.56
N ILE A 51 -2.75 -3.76 1.60
CA ILE A 51 -3.91 -3.78 2.52
C ILE A 51 -5.21 -3.50 1.77
N MET A 52 -5.21 -2.48 0.89
CA MET A 52 -6.38 -2.11 0.08
C MET A 52 -6.76 -3.21 -0.91
N ARG A 53 -5.79 -3.87 -1.53
CA ARG A 53 -6.00 -5.02 -2.42
C ARG A 53 -6.69 -6.16 -1.68
N VAL A 54 -6.21 -6.51 -0.49
CA VAL A 54 -6.85 -7.55 0.35
C VAL A 54 -8.28 -7.16 0.72
N LEU A 55 -8.49 -5.94 1.23
CA LEU A 55 -9.82 -5.46 1.62
C LEU A 55 -10.80 -5.44 0.43
N THR A 56 -10.32 -5.05 -0.75
CA THR A 56 -11.11 -5.02 -1.98
C THR A 56 -11.52 -6.42 -2.42
N ILE A 57 -10.61 -7.40 -2.39
CA ILE A 57 -10.91 -8.80 -2.73
C ILE A 57 -12.02 -9.33 -1.82
N PHE A 58 -11.90 -9.13 -0.50
CA PHE A 58 -12.96 -9.52 0.43
C PHE A 58 -14.29 -8.84 0.11
N SER A 59 -14.27 -7.53 -0.15
CA SER A 59 -15.48 -6.75 -0.45
C SER A 59 -16.18 -7.21 -1.74
N VAL A 60 -15.42 -7.48 -2.80
CA VAL A 60 -15.93 -7.94 -4.09
C VAL A 60 -16.51 -9.35 -4.00
N ILE A 61 -15.96 -10.22 -3.14
CA ILE A 61 -16.52 -11.56 -2.88
C ILE A 61 -17.82 -11.44 -2.07
N ILE A 62 -17.88 -10.55 -1.08
CA ILE A 62 -19.07 -10.39 -0.23
C ILE A 62 -20.27 -9.85 -1.00
N LEU A 63 -20.08 -8.93 -1.96
CA LEU A 63 -21.16 -8.31 -2.74
C LEU A 63 -22.16 -9.29 -3.41
N PRO A 64 -21.72 -10.24 -4.26
CA PRO A 64 -22.64 -11.21 -4.88
C PRO A 64 -23.25 -12.17 -3.86
N LEU A 65 -22.51 -12.53 -2.81
CA LEU A 65 -23.04 -13.35 -1.71
C LEU A 65 -24.17 -12.63 -0.99
N ALA A 66 -23.94 -11.36 -0.63
CA ALA A 66 -24.93 -10.49 0.02
C ALA A 66 -26.17 -10.32 -0.86
N LEU A 67 -25.99 -10.19 -2.19
CA LEU A 67 -27.10 -10.14 -3.14
C LEU A 67 -27.92 -11.44 -3.12
N ILE A 68 -27.27 -12.61 -3.17
CA ILE A 68 -27.94 -13.92 -3.13
C ILE A 68 -28.70 -14.07 -1.81
N THR A 69 -28.05 -13.79 -0.67
CA THR A 69 -28.71 -13.85 0.65
C THR A 69 -29.82 -12.82 0.79
N GLY A 70 -29.66 -11.64 0.19
CA GLY A 70 -30.64 -10.56 0.21
C GLY A 70 -31.91 -10.93 -0.54
N ILE A 71 -31.76 -11.46 -1.77
CA ILE A 71 -32.89 -11.94 -2.57
C ILE A 71 -33.59 -13.09 -1.86
N TYR A 72 -32.87 -14.14 -1.48
CA TYR A 72 -33.47 -15.32 -0.85
C TYR A 72 -33.88 -15.13 0.63
N GLY A 73 -33.45 -14.04 1.26
CA GLY A 73 -33.92 -13.61 2.58
C GLY A 73 -35.26 -12.87 2.54
N MET A 74 -35.75 -12.51 1.35
CA MET A 74 -37.07 -11.90 1.20
C MET A 74 -38.16 -12.95 1.44
N ASN A 75 -39.16 -12.61 2.27
CA ASN A 75 -40.35 -13.44 2.51
C ASN A 75 -41.35 -13.42 1.33
N VAL A 76 -40.85 -13.41 0.10
CA VAL A 76 -41.63 -13.41 -1.14
C VAL A 76 -41.49 -14.79 -1.78
N GLY A 77 -42.56 -15.28 -2.41
CA GLY A 77 -42.58 -16.58 -3.08
C GLY A 77 -41.66 -16.63 -4.31
N LEU A 78 -40.37 -16.86 -4.06
CA LEU A 78 -39.34 -16.94 -5.10
C LEU A 78 -39.31 -18.33 -5.74
N PRO A 79 -38.92 -18.42 -7.03
CA PRO A 79 -38.58 -19.71 -7.63
C PRO A 79 -37.45 -20.37 -6.83
N LEU A 80 -37.50 -21.70 -6.70
CA LEU A 80 -36.72 -22.52 -5.77
C LEU A 80 -37.10 -22.43 -4.28
N GLY A 81 -37.76 -21.38 -3.76
CA GLY A 81 -37.95 -21.21 -2.30
C GLY A 81 -38.77 -22.28 -1.56
N ARG A 82 -39.59 -23.07 -2.26
CA ARG A 82 -40.43 -24.14 -1.67
C ARG A 82 -39.87 -25.57 -1.87
N SER A 83 -38.75 -25.71 -2.55
CA SER A 83 -38.13 -27.02 -2.79
C SER A 83 -37.36 -27.49 -1.55
N PRO A 84 -37.43 -28.76 -1.16
CA PRO A 84 -36.60 -29.30 -0.08
C PRO A 84 -35.09 -29.21 -0.38
N PHE A 85 -34.71 -29.10 -1.66
CA PHE A 85 -33.31 -28.95 -2.09
C PHE A 85 -32.85 -27.49 -2.28
N ALA A 86 -33.75 -26.52 -2.06
CA ALA A 86 -33.48 -25.10 -2.31
C ALA A 86 -32.25 -24.59 -1.57
N PHE A 87 -32.16 -24.91 -0.27
CA PHE A 87 -31.06 -24.51 0.59
C PHE A 87 -29.71 -25.01 0.06
N ILE A 88 -29.65 -26.29 -0.33
CA ILE A 88 -28.43 -26.91 -0.86
C ILE A 88 -28.01 -26.26 -2.17
N ILE A 89 -28.95 -26.01 -3.09
CA ILE A 89 -28.66 -25.38 -4.38
C ILE A 89 -28.11 -23.96 -4.19
N ILE A 90 -28.70 -23.17 -3.28
CA ILE A 90 -28.26 -21.80 -2.99
C ILE A 90 -26.84 -21.83 -2.40
N VAL A 91 -26.59 -22.68 -1.41
CA VAL A 91 -25.25 -22.82 -0.78
C VAL A 91 -24.20 -23.25 -1.81
N VAL A 92 -24.51 -24.23 -2.67
CA VAL A 92 -23.59 -24.67 -3.73
C VAL A 92 -23.31 -23.54 -4.73
N SER A 93 -24.33 -22.77 -5.12
CA SER A 93 -24.15 -21.63 -6.02
C SER A 93 -23.26 -20.53 -5.41
N MET A 94 -23.41 -20.24 -4.12
CA MET A 94 -22.55 -19.30 -3.40
C MET A 94 -21.10 -19.79 -3.36
N ILE A 95 -20.87 -21.10 -3.10
CA ILE A 95 -19.54 -21.70 -3.12
C ILE A 95 -18.90 -21.60 -4.51
N ILE A 96 -19.66 -21.87 -5.58
CA ILE A 96 -19.18 -21.74 -6.97
C ILE A 96 -18.76 -20.29 -7.26
N VAL A 97 -19.53 -19.30 -6.82
CA VAL A 97 -19.18 -17.88 -6.99
C VAL A 97 -17.90 -17.52 -6.25
N ILE A 98 -17.72 -18.00 -5.01
CA ILE A 98 -16.48 -17.78 -4.25
C ILE A 98 -15.28 -18.38 -4.99
N ILE A 99 -15.38 -19.64 -5.40
CA ILE A 99 -14.29 -20.34 -6.10
C ILE A 99 -13.99 -19.65 -7.43
N GLY A 100 -15.01 -19.26 -8.20
CA GLY A 100 -14.85 -18.55 -9.46
C GLY A 100 -14.13 -17.21 -9.29
N MET A 101 -14.52 -16.43 -8.26
CA MET A 101 -13.86 -15.17 -7.92
C MET A 101 -12.41 -15.37 -7.48
N LEU A 102 -12.13 -16.37 -6.64
CA LEU A 102 -10.76 -16.67 -6.19
C LEU A 102 -9.86 -17.10 -7.35
N VAL A 103 -10.37 -17.91 -8.28
CA VAL A 103 -9.62 -18.31 -9.49
C VAL A 103 -9.38 -17.09 -10.39
N TYR A 104 -10.39 -16.22 -10.57
CA TYR A 104 -10.25 -14.99 -11.34
C TYR A 104 -9.17 -14.06 -10.75
N PHE A 105 -9.19 -13.84 -9.44
CA PHE A 105 -8.19 -12.99 -8.77
C PHE A 105 -6.79 -13.60 -8.81
N LYS A 106 -6.67 -14.93 -8.68
CA LYS A 106 -5.38 -15.63 -8.83
C LYS A 106 -4.83 -15.54 -10.26
N TYR A 107 -5.67 -15.67 -11.28
CA TYR A 107 -5.23 -15.56 -12.67
C TYR A 107 -4.75 -14.15 -13.05
N LYS A 108 -5.27 -13.12 -12.36
CA LYS A 108 -4.92 -11.73 -12.64
C LYS A 108 -3.67 -11.25 -11.89
N ASP A 109 -2.94 -12.15 -11.23
CA ASP A 109 -1.85 -11.83 -10.29
C ASP A 109 -2.31 -10.86 -9.17
N TRP A 110 -3.60 -10.86 -8.84
CA TRP A 110 -4.18 -10.10 -7.73
C TRP A 110 -4.16 -10.88 -6.41
N ILE A 111 -3.75 -12.14 -6.42
CA ILE A 111 -3.42 -12.97 -5.26
C ILE A 111 -2.10 -13.68 -5.52
#